data_AF-A0A7C2FJR0-F1
#
_entry.id   AF-A0A7C2FJR0-F1
#
_cell.length_a   1.000
_cell.length_b   1.000
_cell.length_c   1.000
_cell.angle_alpha   90.00
_cell.angle_beta   90.00
_cell.angle_gamma   90.00
#
_symmetry.space_group_name_H-M   'P 1'
#
loop_
_entity.id
_entity.type
_entity.pdbx_description
1 polymer ?
#
loop_
_entity_poly.entity_id
_entity_poly.type
_entity_poly.pdbx_seq_one_letter_code
_entity_poly.pdbx_strand_id
1 'polypeptide(L)'
;MSIGKVKLKLNYYSLDRFPFLNTVILKSRLAWSIRLRWLAVAGYFLATIVTEVFFEISLPYRQIWIVLFSLAFLNLIYQASLWIQKEFSFPAEIIILHIHIIIDLICLTLLIHYSGGIENPVYLFYIFHIVISSILFSKSSPFIIATLVVILFFSLVYLEYNGIIAHYCLYEISIHDSLLAVVLILIVFFITVYVTEYICTTFMRIYRDSKRIIDKQNKQLIEADKEKTRFFQFASHELKAPVIAIKSTLDGVTKSFAGSLDPKILDLLQRASKRSTQLLTILK
;
A
#
# COMPACT_ATOMS: atom_id res chain seq x y z
N MET A 1 29.77 7.86 33.86
CA MET A 1 30.24 7.06 32.70
C MET A 1 29.35 5.83 32.61
N SER A 2 28.87 5.51 31.40
CA SER A 2 27.89 4.46 31.06
C SER A 2 26.40 4.77 31.34
N ILE A 3 25.80 5.61 30.49
CA ILE A 3 24.35 5.61 30.26
C ILE A 3 24.09 4.60 29.14
N GLY A 4 23.49 3.48 29.50
CA GLY A 4 23.07 2.44 28.58
C GLY A 4 22.08 2.99 27.57
N LYS A 5 22.45 2.89 26.28
CA LYS A 5 21.59 3.16 25.12
C LYS A 5 20.34 2.29 25.19
N VAL A 6 19.24 2.82 25.72
CA VAL A 6 17.90 2.30 25.43
C VAL A 6 17.61 2.63 23.97
N LYS A 7 18.04 1.73 23.07
CA LYS A 7 17.54 1.64 21.71
C LYS A 7 16.03 1.41 21.81
N LEU A 8 15.26 2.48 21.68
CA LEU A 8 13.88 2.40 21.22
C LEU A 8 13.91 1.76 19.81
N LYS A 9 13.90 0.42 19.78
CA LYS A 9 13.42 -0.35 18.64
C LYS A 9 11.93 -0.02 18.51
N LEU A 10 11.63 1.14 17.91
CA LEU A 10 10.32 1.37 17.34
C LEU A 10 10.13 0.29 16.29
N ASN A 11 9.18 -0.57 16.61
CA ASN A 11 8.83 -1.78 15.91
C ASN A 11 8.42 -1.43 14.48
N TYR A 12 9.34 -1.59 13.52
CA TYR A 12 9.14 -1.42 12.07
C TYR A 12 8.17 -2.45 11.45
N TYR A 13 7.34 -3.11 12.26
CA TYR A 13 6.59 -4.32 11.90
C TYR A 13 5.18 -4.09 11.35
N SER A 14 4.79 -2.87 10.97
CA SER A 14 3.44 -2.61 10.45
C SER A 14 3.37 -1.91 9.09
N LEU A 15 4.52 -1.60 8.46
CA LEU A 15 4.53 -0.92 7.16
C LEU A 15 4.33 -1.86 5.95
N ASP A 16 4.43 -3.18 6.14
CA ASP A 16 4.40 -4.15 5.03
C ASP A 16 3.01 -4.69 4.69
N ARG A 17 1.93 -4.20 5.30
CA ARG A 17 0.61 -4.76 5.01
C ARG A 17 -0.06 -4.16 3.77
N PHE A 18 0.31 -2.94 3.32
CA PHE A 18 -0.31 -2.31 2.14
C PHE A 18 0.66 -1.39 1.35
N PRO A 19 1.10 -1.79 0.14
CA PRO A 19 2.24 -1.21 -0.59
C PRO A 19 1.94 0.08 -1.37
N PHE A 20 1.20 1.05 -0.82
CA PHE A 20 0.63 2.12 -1.66
C PHE A 20 1.16 3.55 -1.45
N LEU A 21 2.10 3.86 -0.55
CA LEU A 21 2.22 5.26 -0.03
C LEU A 21 3.60 5.91 0.26
N ASN A 22 4.69 5.68 -0.51
CA ASN A 22 5.89 6.55 -0.47
C ASN A 22 6.83 6.33 -1.67
N THR A 23 7.78 7.23 -1.95
CA THR A 23 8.72 7.11 -3.09
C THR A 23 9.64 5.89 -3.03
N VAL A 24 9.84 5.32 -1.83
CA VAL A 24 10.50 4.02 -1.58
C VAL A 24 9.64 2.82 -2.03
N ILE A 25 8.39 3.05 -2.48
CA ILE A 25 7.34 2.04 -2.64
C ILE A 25 7.04 1.73 -4.13
N LEU A 26 7.67 2.40 -5.10
CA LEU A 26 7.34 2.19 -6.52
C LEU A 26 7.76 0.78 -7.01
N LYS A 27 9.01 0.38 -6.73
CA LYS A 27 9.48 -1.01 -6.92
C LYS A 27 8.57 -2.05 -6.27
N SER A 28 7.98 -1.72 -5.11
CA SER A 28 7.06 -2.64 -4.42
C SER A 28 5.72 -2.79 -5.14
N ARG A 29 5.23 -1.73 -5.82
CA ARG A 29 4.02 -1.77 -6.66
C ARG A 29 4.24 -2.61 -7.92
N LEU A 30 5.39 -2.42 -8.58
CA LEU A 30 5.78 -3.21 -9.74
C LEU A 30 5.98 -4.69 -9.34
N ALA A 31 6.64 -4.94 -8.21
CA ALA A 31 6.80 -6.30 -7.68
C ALA A 31 5.45 -6.95 -7.29
N TRP A 32 4.51 -6.18 -6.74
CA TRP A 32 3.17 -6.67 -6.44
C TRP A 32 2.38 -7.02 -7.70
N SER A 33 2.43 -6.17 -8.73
CA SER A 33 1.85 -6.45 -10.05
C SER A 33 2.42 -7.73 -10.68
N ILE A 34 3.74 -7.92 -10.62
CA ILE A 34 4.41 -9.14 -11.12
C ILE A 34 3.94 -10.40 -10.36
N ARG A 35 3.79 -10.32 -9.04
CA ARG A 35 3.28 -11.45 -8.22
C ARG A 35 1.82 -11.79 -8.56
N LEU A 36 0.98 -10.78 -8.73
CA LEU A 36 -0.41 -10.99 -9.16
C LEU A 36 -0.48 -11.63 -10.54
N ARG A 37 0.41 -11.26 -11.46
CA ARG A 37 0.46 -11.87 -12.79
C ARG A 37 0.81 -13.35 -12.74
N TRP A 38 1.77 -13.76 -11.91
CA TRP A 38 2.07 -15.18 -11.69
C TRP A 38 0.86 -15.95 -11.16
N LEU A 39 0.11 -15.35 -10.21
CA LEU A 39 -1.12 -15.94 -9.70
C LEU A 39 -2.18 -16.09 -10.80
N ALA A 40 -2.36 -15.07 -11.64
CA ALA A 40 -3.30 -15.08 -12.75
C ALA A 40 -2.93 -16.13 -13.81
N VAL A 41 -1.65 -16.21 -14.20
CA VAL A 41 -1.15 -17.22 -15.14
C VAL A 41 -1.39 -18.62 -14.59
N ALA A 42 -1.01 -18.87 -13.33
CA ALA A 42 -1.16 -20.19 -12.72
C ALA A 42 -2.64 -20.57 -12.59
N GLY A 43 -3.49 -19.62 -12.17
CA GLY A 43 -4.93 -19.82 -12.02
C GLY A 43 -5.62 -20.10 -13.35
N TYR A 44 -5.31 -19.33 -14.39
CA TYR A 44 -5.89 -19.54 -15.72
C TYR A 44 -5.39 -20.85 -16.34
N PHE A 45 -4.09 -21.16 -16.20
CA PHE A 45 -3.52 -22.41 -16.69
C PHE A 45 -4.18 -23.63 -16.01
N LEU A 46 -4.33 -23.58 -14.68
CA LEU A 46 -5.04 -24.63 -13.94
C LEU A 46 -6.50 -24.76 -14.40
N ALA A 47 -7.20 -23.63 -14.60
CA ALA A 47 -8.56 -23.64 -15.10
C ALA A 47 -8.66 -24.32 -16.48
N THR A 48 -7.70 -24.09 -17.38
CA THR A 48 -7.69 -24.73 -18.70
C THR A 48 -7.50 -26.25 -18.64
N ILE A 49 -6.64 -26.73 -17.72
CA ILE A 49 -6.46 -28.17 -17.52
C ILE A 49 -7.75 -28.80 -16.96
N VAL A 50 -8.39 -28.13 -16.01
CA VAL A 50 -9.63 -28.61 -15.41
C VAL A 50 -10.75 -28.65 -16.46
N THR A 51 -10.89 -27.64 -17.31
CA THR A 51 -11.91 -27.65 -18.37
C THR A 51 -11.64 -28.72 -19.43
N GLU A 52 -10.37 -28.93 -19.81
CA GLU A 52 -9.99 -29.97 -20.76
C GLU A 52 -10.27 -31.38 -20.24
N VAL A 53 -9.89 -31.66 -18.99
CA VAL A 53 -9.97 -33.02 -18.43
C VAL A 53 -11.37 -33.38 -17.92
N PHE A 54 -12.11 -32.43 -17.34
CA PHE A 54 -13.38 -32.72 -16.67
C PHE A 54 -14.63 -32.30 -17.45
N PHE A 55 -14.53 -31.31 -18.34
CA PHE A 55 -15.71 -30.73 -19.00
C PHE A 55 -15.76 -31.00 -20.52
N GLU A 56 -14.71 -31.59 -21.10
CA GLU A 56 -14.62 -31.98 -22.54
C GLU A 56 -15.01 -30.86 -23.52
N ILE A 57 -14.83 -29.60 -23.11
CA ILE A 57 -15.20 -28.43 -23.93
C ILE A 57 -14.18 -28.26 -25.05
N SER A 58 -14.64 -28.19 -26.31
CA SER A 58 -13.77 -28.02 -27.46
C SER A 58 -13.29 -26.57 -27.61
N LEU A 59 -12.30 -26.17 -26.81
CA LEU A 59 -11.66 -24.85 -26.90
C LEU A 59 -10.30 -24.90 -27.64
N PRO A 60 -9.86 -23.77 -28.23
CA PRO A 60 -8.53 -23.61 -28.80
C PRO A 60 -7.43 -23.52 -27.71
N TYR A 61 -7.21 -24.62 -26.97
CA TYR A 61 -6.26 -24.70 -25.84
C TYR A 61 -4.84 -24.28 -26.21
N ARG A 62 -4.40 -24.60 -27.43
CA ARG A 62 -3.06 -24.22 -27.93
C ARG A 62 -2.89 -22.71 -27.98
N GLN A 63 -3.88 -21.98 -28.50
CA GLN A 63 -3.85 -20.52 -28.60
C GLN A 63 -3.85 -19.88 -27.21
N ILE A 64 -4.68 -20.41 -26.31
CA ILE A 64 -4.74 -19.99 -24.90
C ILE A 64 -3.37 -20.14 -24.24
N TRP A 65 -2.73 -21.31 -24.35
CA TRP A 65 -1.41 -21.54 -23.75
C TRP A 65 -0.32 -20.66 -24.35
N ILE A 66 -0.35 -20.39 -25.66
CA ILE A 66 0.59 -19.44 -26.28
C ILE A 66 0.47 -18.06 -25.65
N VAL A 67 -0.75 -17.57 -25.42
CA VAL A 67 -0.98 -16.28 -24.75
C VAL A 67 -0.47 -16.30 -23.31
N LEU A 68 -0.75 -17.37 -22.55
CA LEU A 68 -0.28 -17.52 -21.16
C LEU A 68 1.25 -17.58 -21.07
N PHE A 69 1.90 -18.36 -21.95
CA PHE A 69 3.37 -18.44 -21.99
C PHE A 69 3.99 -17.11 -22.40
N SER A 70 3.39 -16.40 -23.36
CA SER A 70 3.84 -15.05 -23.75
C SER A 70 3.75 -14.09 -22.57
N LEU A 71 2.64 -14.12 -21.82
CA LEU A 71 2.43 -13.28 -20.65
C LEU A 71 3.39 -13.64 -19.50
N ALA A 72 3.67 -14.92 -19.28
CA ALA A 72 4.67 -15.40 -18.33
C ALA A 72 6.09 -14.97 -18.72
N PHE A 73 6.43 -15.06 -20.00
CA PHE A 73 7.73 -14.66 -20.53
C PHE A 73 7.96 -13.14 -20.40
N LEU A 74 6.95 -12.32 -20.75
CA LEU A 74 6.99 -10.87 -20.51
C LEU A 74 7.17 -10.57 -19.01
N ASN A 75 6.47 -11.30 -18.14
CA ASN A 75 6.62 -11.14 -16.69
C ASN A 75 8.04 -11.43 -16.19
N LEU A 76 8.70 -12.46 -16.75
CA LEU A 76 10.09 -12.79 -16.45
C LEU A 76 11.04 -11.67 -16.87
N ILE A 77 10.85 -11.08 -18.06
CA ILE A 77 11.64 -9.92 -18.52
C ILE A 77 11.51 -8.76 -17.54
N TYR A 78 10.28 -8.45 -17.09
CA TYR A 78 10.06 -7.38 -16.13
C TYR A 78 10.67 -7.67 -14.75
N GLN A 79 10.58 -8.92 -14.29
CA GLN A 79 11.22 -9.35 -13.06
C GLN A 79 12.75 -9.24 -13.14
N ALA A 80 13.35 -9.62 -14.26
CA ALA A 80 14.79 -9.46 -14.51
C ALA A 80 15.20 -7.98 -14.54
N SER A 81 14.40 -7.12 -15.17
CA SER A 81 14.64 -5.67 -15.21
C SER A 81 14.66 -5.04 -13.81
N LEU A 82 13.78 -5.49 -12.91
CA LEU A 82 13.76 -5.08 -11.49
C LEU A 82 14.98 -5.57 -10.67
N TRP A 83 15.61 -6.66 -11.08
CA TRP A 83 16.82 -7.18 -10.43
C TRP A 83 18.06 -6.43 -10.89
N ILE A 84 18.11 -6.06 -12.18
CA ILE A 84 19.25 -5.37 -12.79
C ILE A 84 19.23 -3.87 -12.46
N GLN A 85 18.08 -3.21 -12.54
CA GLN A 85 17.94 -1.79 -12.26
C GLN A 85 17.49 -1.58 -10.80
N LYS A 86 18.39 -1.06 -9.97
CA LYS A 86 18.10 -0.75 -8.56
C LYS A 86 17.27 0.52 -8.38
N GLU A 87 17.38 1.47 -9.30
CA GLU A 87 16.68 2.75 -9.25
C GLU A 87 16.10 3.10 -10.62
N PHE A 88 14.77 3.19 -10.70
CA PHE A 88 14.09 3.76 -11.86
C PHE A 88 13.79 5.23 -11.60
N SER A 89 13.85 6.04 -12.65
CA SER A 89 13.30 7.40 -12.62
C SER A 89 11.78 7.34 -12.49
N PHE A 90 11.21 8.19 -11.63
CA PHE A 90 9.77 8.25 -11.35
C PHE A 90 8.86 8.30 -12.62
N PRO A 91 9.11 9.16 -13.63
CA PRO A 91 8.33 9.16 -14.87
C PRO A 91 8.47 7.88 -15.69
N ALA A 92 9.66 7.29 -15.78
CA ALA A 92 9.88 6.06 -16.53
C ALA A 92 9.08 4.89 -15.94
N GLU A 93 9.00 4.80 -14.62
CA GLU A 93 8.26 3.74 -13.94
C GLU A 93 6.74 3.84 -14.13
N ILE A 94 6.18 5.06 -14.14
CA ILE A 94 4.76 5.27 -14.44
C ILE A 94 4.44 4.81 -15.87
N ILE A 95 5.32 5.11 -16.84
CA ILE A 95 5.15 4.67 -18.22
C ILE A 95 5.20 3.14 -18.31
N ILE A 96 6.17 2.50 -17.65
CA ILE A 96 6.28 1.04 -17.58
C ILE A 96 4.99 0.42 -17.03
N LEU A 97 4.45 0.94 -15.92
CA LEU A 97 3.19 0.45 -15.35
C LEU A 97 1.99 0.60 -16.30
N HIS A 98 1.91 1.70 -17.06
CA HIS A 98 0.84 1.86 -18.07
C HIS A 98 0.99 0.82 -19.18
N ILE A 99 2.21 0.64 -19.71
CA ILE A 99 2.49 -0.36 -20.74
C ILE A 99 2.11 -1.76 -20.26
N HIS A 100 2.46 -2.10 -19.02
CA HIS A 100 2.12 -3.40 -18.43
C HIS A 100 0.63 -3.67 -18.40
N ILE A 101 -0.16 -2.71 -17.91
CA ILE A 101 -1.61 -2.88 -17.81
C ILE A 101 -2.23 -2.96 -19.20
N ILE A 102 -1.76 -2.17 -20.17
CA ILE A 102 -2.25 -2.25 -21.55
C ILE A 102 -1.96 -3.63 -22.15
N ILE A 103 -0.75 -4.16 -21.98
CA ILE A 103 -0.39 -5.51 -22.43
C ILE A 103 -1.28 -6.56 -21.76
N ASP A 104 -1.47 -6.48 -20.45
CA ASP A 104 -2.31 -7.42 -19.70
C ASP A 104 -3.77 -7.38 -20.19
N LEU A 105 -4.29 -6.20 -20.49
CA LEU A 105 -5.63 -6.03 -21.05
C LEU A 105 -5.76 -6.65 -22.44
N ILE A 106 -4.77 -6.47 -23.32
CA ILE A 106 -4.76 -7.10 -24.65
C ILE A 106 -4.70 -8.62 -24.51
N CYS A 107 -3.80 -9.15 -23.68
CA CYS A 107 -3.71 -10.58 -23.43
C CYS A 107 -5.01 -11.13 -22.82
N LEU A 108 -5.62 -10.43 -21.87
CA LEU A 108 -6.92 -10.82 -21.30
C LEU A 108 -8.02 -10.81 -22.38
N THR A 109 -8.03 -9.82 -23.28
CA THR A 109 -8.98 -9.78 -24.41
C THR A 109 -8.84 -11.02 -25.29
N LEU A 110 -7.60 -11.41 -25.62
CA LEU A 110 -7.32 -12.62 -26.40
C LEU A 110 -7.73 -13.89 -25.65
N LEU A 111 -7.46 -13.96 -24.35
CA LEU A 111 -7.90 -15.09 -23.52
C LEU A 111 -9.42 -15.20 -23.49
N ILE A 112 -10.15 -14.08 -23.35
CA ILE A 112 -11.62 -14.06 -23.40
C ILE A 112 -12.11 -14.56 -24.76
N HIS A 113 -11.58 -14.02 -25.86
CA HIS A 113 -11.91 -14.47 -27.21
C HIS A 113 -11.77 -15.98 -27.38
N TYR A 114 -10.60 -16.54 -27.05
CA TYR A 114 -10.32 -17.96 -27.22
C TYR A 114 -11.05 -18.86 -26.21
N SER A 115 -11.57 -18.30 -25.11
CA SER A 115 -12.29 -19.07 -24.10
C SER A 115 -13.81 -18.98 -24.22
N GLY A 116 -14.33 -18.32 -25.27
CA GLY A 116 -15.77 -18.27 -25.57
C GLY A 116 -16.41 -16.89 -25.48
N GLY A 117 -15.61 -15.83 -25.51
CA GLY A 117 -16.09 -14.47 -25.72
C GLY A 117 -17.07 -14.01 -24.64
N ILE A 118 -18.24 -13.54 -25.07
CA ILE A 118 -19.31 -13.02 -24.21
C ILE A 118 -19.97 -14.09 -23.32
N GLU A 119 -19.86 -15.37 -23.70
CA GLU A 119 -20.48 -16.48 -22.95
C GLU A 119 -19.65 -16.90 -21.74
N ASN A 120 -18.35 -16.60 -21.77
CA ASN A 120 -17.44 -16.99 -20.70
C ASN A 120 -17.40 -15.92 -19.59
N PRO A 121 -17.76 -16.24 -18.33
CA PRO A 121 -17.71 -15.27 -17.22
C PRO A 121 -16.30 -14.71 -16.93
N VAL A 122 -15.24 -15.26 -17.54
CA VAL A 122 -13.87 -14.71 -17.51
C VAL A 122 -13.81 -13.24 -17.92
N TYR A 123 -14.75 -12.71 -18.73
CA TYR A 123 -14.78 -11.27 -19.01
C TYR A 123 -14.88 -10.40 -17.75
N LEU A 124 -15.44 -10.91 -16.65
CA LEU A 124 -15.48 -10.19 -15.37
C LEU A 124 -14.09 -9.92 -14.79
N PHE A 125 -13.04 -10.63 -15.25
CA PHE A 125 -11.67 -10.42 -14.76
C PHE A 125 -11.06 -9.09 -15.22
N TYR A 126 -11.71 -8.38 -16.15
CA TYR A 126 -11.39 -6.97 -16.41
C TYR A 126 -11.52 -6.11 -15.14
N ILE A 127 -12.43 -6.46 -14.22
CA ILE A 127 -12.61 -5.74 -12.95
C ILE A 127 -11.32 -5.75 -12.12
N PHE A 128 -10.55 -6.84 -12.12
CA PHE A 128 -9.27 -6.87 -11.40
C PHE A 128 -8.30 -5.81 -11.92
N HIS A 129 -8.24 -5.62 -13.24
CA HIS A 129 -7.36 -4.61 -13.85
C HIS A 129 -7.83 -3.18 -13.53
N ILE A 130 -9.14 -2.96 -13.45
CA ILE A 130 -9.74 -1.70 -13.00
C ILE A 130 -9.32 -1.40 -11.56
N VAL A 131 -9.53 -2.35 -10.64
CA VAL A 131 -9.15 -2.21 -9.23
C VAL A 131 -7.65 -1.95 -9.09
N ILE A 132 -6.80 -2.72 -9.78
CA ILE A 132 -5.35 -2.55 -9.78
C ILE A 132 -4.98 -1.15 -10.30
N SER A 133 -5.63 -0.67 -11.35
CA SER A 133 -5.42 0.65 -11.93
C SER A 133 -5.75 1.77 -10.93
N SER A 134 -6.89 1.73 -10.25
CA SER A 134 -7.27 2.73 -9.24
C SER A 134 -6.30 2.73 -8.04
N ILE A 135 -5.75 1.57 -7.70
CA ILE A 135 -4.75 1.41 -6.64
C ILE A 135 -3.41 2.02 -7.04
N LEU A 136 -2.93 1.69 -8.23
CA LEU A 136 -1.58 2.03 -8.71
C LEU A 136 -1.48 3.50 -9.15
N PHE A 137 -2.48 3.99 -9.85
CA PHE A 137 -2.46 5.33 -10.41
C PHE A 137 -3.23 6.33 -9.54
N SER A 138 -2.95 7.60 -9.78
CA SER A 138 -3.68 8.72 -9.18
C SER A 138 -4.24 9.59 -10.29
N LYS A 139 -5.23 10.43 -9.95
CA LYS A 139 -5.90 11.35 -10.89
C LYS A 139 -6.75 10.58 -11.92
N SER A 140 -6.68 10.96 -13.19
CA SER A 140 -7.59 10.52 -14.24
C SER A 140 -7.19 9.22 -14.95
N SER A 141 -5.95 8.72 -14.78
CA SER A 141 -5.48 7.50 -15.44
C SER A 141 -6.36 6.26 -15.21
N PRO A 142 -6.91 6.03 -14.00
CA PRO A 142 -7.85 4.92 -13.77
C PRO A 142 -9.07 4.93 -14.70
N PHE A 143 -9.67 6.10 -14.91
CA PHE A 143 -10.80 6.27 -15.83
C PHE A 143 -10.43 6.04 -17.30
N ILE A 144 -9.21 6.41 -17.70
CA ILE A 144 -8.70 6.11 -19.05
C ILE A 144 -8.60 4.59 -19.25
N ILE A 145 -8.08 3.87 -18.26
CA ILE A 145 -7.96 2.41 -18.32
C ILE A 145 -9.34 1.74 -18.29
N ALA A 146 -10.28 2.21 -17.48
CA ALA A 146 -11.66 1.71 -17.49
C ALA A 146 -12.34 1.93 -18.86
N THR A 147 -12.09 3.07 -19.50
CA THR A 147 -12.60 3.36 -20.84
C THR A 147 -11.97 2.43 -21.89
N LEU A 148 -10.66 2.18 -21.79
CA LEU A 148 -9.96 1.23 -22.65
C LEU A 148 -10.52 -0.19 -22.50
N VAL A 149 -10.82 -0.63 -21.27
CA VAL A 149 -11.48 -1.92 -20.99
C VAL A 149 -12.82 -2.04 -21.72
N VAL A 150 -13.67 -1.01 -21.60
CA VAL A 150 -14.98 -0.97 -22.27
C VAL A 150 -14.79 -1.04 -23.78
N ILE A 151 -13.88 -0.25 -24.35
CA ILE A 151 -13.59 -0.26 -25.79
C ILE A 151 -13.12 -1.63 -26.25
N LEU A 152 -12.19 -2.26 -25.54
CA LEU A 152 -11.66 -3.58 -25.90
C LEU A 152 -12.76 -4.65 -25.87
N PHE A 153 -13.57 -4.69 -24.81
CA PHE A 153 -14.65 -5.66 -24.69
C PHE A 153 -15.76 -5.43 -25.72
N PHE A 154 -16.19 -4.18 -25.91
CA PHE A 154 -17.22 -3.84 -26.89
C PHE A 154 -16.73 -4.14 -28.31
N SER A 155 -15.47 -3.85 -28.61
CA SER A 155 -14.87 -4.18 -29.91
C SER A 155 -14.81 -5.69 -30.13
N LEU A 156 -14.42 -6.46 -29.11
CA LEU A 156 -14.41 -7.92 -29.18
C LEU A 156 -15.80 -8.47 -29.52
N VAL A 157 -16.81 -8.08 -28.73
CA VAL A 157 -18.19 -8.53 -28.93
C VAL A 157 -18.74 -8.09 -30.27
N TYR A 158 -18.47 -6.86 -30.70
CA TYR A 158 -18.89 -6.36 -32.00
C TYR A 158 -18.26 -7.15 -33.16
N LEU A 159 -16.96 -7.46 -33.08
CA LEU A 159 -16.26 -8.21 -34.12
C LEU A 159 -16.74 -9.66 -34.18
N GLU A 160 -17.00 -10.30 -33.04
CA GLU A 160 -17.58 -11.66 -32.98
C GLU A 160 -19.01 -11.66 -33.53
N TYR A 161 -19.84 -10.68 -33.15
CA TYR A 161 -21.25 -10.60 -33.57
C TYR A 161 -21.42 -10.40 -35.09
N ASN A 162 -20.53 -9.62 -35.71
CA ASN A 162 -20.54 -9.44 -37.17
C ASN A 162 -19.82 -10.58 -37.92
N GLY A 163 -19.29 -11.59 -37.23
CA GLY A 163 -18.55 -12.71 -37.84
C GLY A 163 -17.22 -12.33 -38.47
N ILE A 164 -16.64 -11.18 -38.10
CA ILE A 164 -15.31 -10.75 -38.58
C ILE A 164 -14.21 -11.64 -37.97
N ILE A 165 -14.42 -12.04 -36.71
CA ILE A 165 -13.59 -13.02 -36.00
C ILE A 165 -14.45 -14.22 -35.58
N ALA A 166 -13.85 -15.41 -35.54
CA ALA A 166 -14.57 -16.63 -35.20
C ALA A 166 -15.00 -16.64 -33.73
N HIS A 167 -16.29 -16.82 -33.47
CA HIS A 167 -16.79 -17.03 -32.11
C HIS A 167 -16.65 -18.51 -31.73
N TYR A 168 -16.18 -18.78 -30.51
CA TYR A 168 -16.03 -20.14 -29.97
C TYR A 168 -17.19 -20.40 -29.00
N CYS A 169 -18.25 -21.06 -29.46
CA CYS A 169 -19.39 -21.36 -28.60
C CYS A 169 -18.97 -22.27 -27.44
N LEU A 170 -19.33 -21.88 -26.22
CA LEU A 170 -19.13 -22.70 -25.02
C LEU A 170 -20.31 -23.64 -24.77
N TYR A 171 -21.50 -23.23 -25.19
CA TYR A 171 -22.75 -23.93 -24.97
C TYR A 171 -23.45 -24.23 -26.30
N GLU A 172 -24.30 -25.26 -26.31
CA GLU A 172 -25.12 -25.61 -27.50
C GLU A 172 -26.15 -24.52 -27.86
N ILE A 173 -26.53 -23.67 -26.89
CA ILE A 173 -27.38 -22.50 -27.11
C ILE A 173 -26.49 -21.26 -26.99
N SER A 174 -26.21 -20.65 -28.14
CA SER A 174 -25.39 -19.45 -28.24
C SER A 174 -26.16 -18.23 -27.67
N ILE A 175 -25.66 -17.66 -26.58
CA ILE A 175 -26.18 -16.38 -26.04
C ILE A 175 -25.83 -15.24 -27.02
N HIS A 176 -24.71 -15.41 -27.73
CA HIS A 176 -24.17 -14.49 -28.72
C HIS A 176 -25.13 -14.22 -29.89
N ASP A 177 -25.99 -15.18 -30.26
CA ASP A 177 -26.96 -15.03 -31.36
C ASP A 177 -28.09 -14.04 -31.03
N SER A 178 -28.35 -13.81 -29.74
CA SER A 178 -29.46 -12.99 -29.28
C SER A 178 -29.03 -11.54 -29.05
N LEU A 179 -29.41 -10.64 -29.97
CA LEU A 179 -29.08 -9.21 -29.89
C LEU A 179 -29.47 -8.58 -28.53
N LEU A 180 -30.63 -8.97 -27.98
CA LEU A 180 -31.11 -8.46 -26.70
C LEU A 180 -30.18 -8.86 -25.55
N ALA A 181 -29.71 -10.11 -25.49
CA ALA A 181 -28.83 -10.56 -24.42
C ALA A 181 -27.45 -9.91 -24.55
N VAL A 182 -26.91 -9.81 -25.77
CA VAL A 182 -25.65 -9.12 -26.03
C VAL A 182 -25.69 -7.67 -25.56
N VAL A 183 -26.72 -6.92 -25.96
CA VAL A 183 -26.89 -5.51 -25.55
C VAL A 183 -27.05 -5.40 -24.03
N LEU A 184 -27.83 -6.27 -23.40
CA LEU A 184 -28.01 -6.27 -21.94
C LEU A 184 -26.67 -6.51 -21.21
N ILE A 185 -25.89 -7.50 -21.64
CA ILE A 185 -24.57 -7.81 -21.07
C ILE A 185 -23.63 -6.61 -21.23
N LEU A 186 -23.59 -5.97 -22.40
CA LEU A 186 -22.76 -4.79 -22.64
C LEU A 186 -23.15 -3.61 -21.74
N ILE A 187 -24.46 -3.36 -21.55
CA ILE A 187 -24.95 -2.31 -20.65
C ILE A 187 -24.57 -2.62 -19.19
N VAL A 188 -24.83 -3.85 -18.74
CA VAL A 188 -24.50 -4.29 -17.37
C VAL A 188 -22.99 -4.20 -17.14
N PHE A 189 -22.18 -4.64 -18.10
CA PHE A 189 -20.73 -4.57 -18.05
C PHE A 189 -20.25 -3.12 -17.98
N PHE A 190 -20.77 -2.23 -18.84
CA PHE A 190 -20.45 -0.80 -18.83
C PHE A 190 -20.73 -0.17 -17.47
N ILE A 191 -21.93 -0.39 -16.93
CA ILE A 191 -22.32 0.13 -15.61
C ILE A 191 -21.39 -0.44 -14.54
N THR A 192 -21.14 -1.75 -14.55
CA THR A 192 -20.30 -2.43 -13.55
C THR A 192 -18.87 -1.87 -13.56
N VAL A 193 -18.28 -1.67 -14.75
CA VAL A 193 -16.94 -1.11 -14.91
C VAL A 193 -16.85 0.30 -14.33
N TYR A 194 -17.75 1.20 -14.73
CA TYR A 194 -17.68 2.60 -14.28
C TYR A 194 -18.07 2.78 -12.82
N VAL A 195 -19.05 2.01 -12.31
CA VAL A 195 -19.40 2.01 -10.89
C VAL A 195 -18.23 1.49 -10.06
N THR A 196 -17.61 0.38 -10.48
CA THR A 196 -16.46 -0.18 -9.77
C THR A 196 -15.28 0.79 -9.77
N GLU A 197 -14.97 1.40 -10.91
CA GLU A 197 -13.92 2.41 -11.03
C GLU A 197 -14.21 3.63 -10.13
N TYR A 198 -15.43 4.14 -10.15
CA TYR A 198 -15.85 5.25 -9.29
C TYR A 198 -15.68 4.92 -7.80
N ILE A 199 -16.15 3.75 -7.37
CA ILE A 199 -16.02 3.28 -5.99
C ILE A 199 -14.53 3.15 -5.64
N CYS A 200 -13.75 2.43 -6.44
CA CYS A 200 -12.33 2.18 -6.16
C CYS A 200 -11.53 3.49 -6.09
N THR A 201 -11.69 4.39 -7.06
CA THR A 201 -11.00 5.68 -7.06
C THR A 201 -11.45 6.56 -5.89
N THR A 202 -12.72 6.53 -5.49
CA THR A 202 -13.21 7.26 -4.32
C THR A 202 -12.61 6.72 -3.03
N PHE A 203 -12.65 5.41 -2.82
CA PHE A 203 -12.03 4.76 -1.67
C PHE A 203 -10.53 5.04 -1.59
N MET A 204 -9.81 4.93 -2.72
CA MET A 204 -8.38 5.20 -2.76
C MET A 204 -8.07 6.68 -2.52
N ARG A 205 -8.94 7.61 -2.93
CA ARG A 205 -8.80 9.04 -2.60
C ARG A 205 -8.97 9.29 -1.11
N ILE A 206 -10.07 8.83 -0.53
CA ILE A 206 -10.36 8.94 0.91
C ILE A 206 -9.20 8.37 1.72
N TYR A 207 -8.75 7.15 1.37
CA TYR A 207 -7.64 6.49 2.05
C TYR A 207 -6.33 7.30 1.98
N ARG A 208 -5.97 7.82 0.81
CA ARG A 208 -4.77 8.65 0.62
C ARG A 208 -4.83 9.93 1.45
N ASP A 209 -5.99 10.56 1.54
CA ASP A 209 -6.18 11.78 2.32
C ASP A 209 -6.17 11.52 3.83
N SER A 210 -6.85 10.48 4.31
CA SER A 210 -6.77 10.05 5.72
C SER A 210 -5.33 9.74 6.13
N LYS A 211 -4.57 9.05 5.26
CA LYS A 211 -3.16 8.74 5.54
C LYS A 211 -2.30 10.00 5.67
N ARG A 212 -2.49 10.99 4.79
CA ARG A 212 -1.79 12.29 4.86
C ARG A 212 -2.06 13.01 6.18
N ILE A 213 -3.32 12.99 6.64
CA ILE A 213 -3.71 13.61 7.92
C ILE A 213 -3.01 12.90 9.09
N ILE A 214 -3.07 11.57 9.13
CA ILE A 214 -2.41 10.76 10.16
C ILE A 214 -0.90 11.03 10.18
N ASP A 215 -0.25 11.05 9.02
CA ASP A 215 1.19 11.28 8.93
C ASP A 215 1.58 12.70 9.36
N LYS A 216 0.73 13.71 9.07
CA LYS A 216 0.93 15.08 9.55
C LYS A 216 0.78 15.18 11.07
N GLN A 217 -0.26 14.58 11.65
CA GLN A 217 -0.49 14.56 13.09
C GLN A 217 0.62 13.82 13.82
N ASN A 218 1.09 12.69 13.29
CA ASN A 218 2.19 11.93 13.87
C ASN A 218 3.48 12.76 13.88
N LYS A 219 3.79 13.48 12.79
CA LYS A 219 4.92 14.42 12.75
C LYS A 219 4.80 15.52 13.81
N GLN A 220 3.62 16.12 13.97
CA GLN A 220 3.38 17.15 14.98
C GLN A 220 3.51 16.60 16.40
N LEU A 221 3.00 15.39 16.64
CA LEU A 221 3.11 14.71 17.93
C LEU A 221 4.58 14.45 18.28
N ILE A 222 5.37 13.96 17.33
CA ILE A 222 6.81 13.74 17.51
C ILE A 222 7.54 15.06 17.82
N GLU A 223 7.18 16.16 17.15
CA GLU A 223 7.83 17.45 17.41
C GLU A 223 7.46 18.02 18.77
N ALA A 224 6.17 17.97 19.16
CA ALA A 224 5.72 18.39 20.49
C ALA A 224 6.36 17.56 21.61
N ASP A 225 6.53 16.26 21.41
CA ASP A 225 7.21 15.38 22.37
C ASP A 225 8.70 15.73 22.53
N LYS A 226 9.38 16.08 21.42
CA LYS A 226 10.77 16.59 21.46
C LYS A 226 10.89 17.94 22.15
N GLU A 227 9.97 18.87 21.91
CA GLU A 227 9.95 20.18 22.58
C GLU A 227 9.71 20.02 24.08
N LYS A 228 8.72 19.20 24.47
CA LYS A 228 8.47 18.83 25.86
C LYS A 228 9.72 18.26 26.52
N THR A 229 10.37 17.30 25.86
CA THR A 229 11.61 16.69 26.37
C THR A 229 12.72 17.72 26.54
N ARG A 230 12.92 18.61 25.57
CA ARG A 230 13.89 19.71 25.65
C ARG A 230 13.58 20.67 26.80
N PHE A 231 12.31 21.04 26.99
CA PHE A 231 11.89 21.88 28.10
C PHE A 231 12.18 21.24 29.46
N PHE A 232 11.87 19.95 29.64
CA PHE A 232 12.17 19.25 30.89
C PHE A 232 13.68 19.15 31.15
N GLN A 233 14.49 18.90 30.12
CA GLN A 233 15.95 18.88 30.23
C GLN A 233 16.49 20.26 30.64
N PHE A 234 16.02 21.33 29.99
CA PHE A 234 16.39 22.70 30.29
C PHE A 234 15.97 23.09 31.72
N ALA A 235 14.70 22.89 32.08
CA ALA A 235 14.19 23.19 33.41
C ALA A 235 14.94 22.41 34.51
N SER A 236 15.29 21.15 34.26
CA SER A 236 16.06 20.35 35.21
C SER A 236 17.47 20.89 35.40
N HIS A 237 18.13 21.33 34.32
CA HIS A 237 19.45 21.94 34.38
C HIS A 237 19.42 23.27 35.14
N GLU A 238 18.49 24.16 34.81
CA GLU A 238 18.36 25.48 35.43
C GLU A 238 17.95 25.43 36.91
N LEU A 239 17.12 24.46 37.32
CA LEU A 239 16.74 24.27 38.72
C LEU A 239 17.85 23.62 39.56
N LYS A 240 18.76 22.88 38.94
CA LYS A 240 19.84 22.18 39.65
C LYS A 240 20.81 23.15 40.32
N ALA A 241 21.21 24.22 39.63
CA ALA A 241 22.14 25.21 40.15
C ALA A 241 21.64 25.93 41.43
N PRO A 242 20.43 26.53 41.48
CA PRO A 242 19.93 27.19 42.69
C PRO A 242 19.68 26.20 43.82
N VAL A 243 19.25 24.96 43.55
CA VAL A 243 19.04 23.95 44.61
C VAL A 243 20.38 23.48 45.20
N ILE A 244 21.43 23.34 44.38
CA ILE A 244 22.80 23.10 44.87
C ILE A 244 23.25 24.27 45.75
N ALA A 245 23.00 25.52 45.33
CA ALA A 245 23.35 26.70 46.12
C ALA A 245 22.62 26.72 47.48
N ILE A 246 21.29 26.49 47.51
CA ILE A 246 20.50 26.41 48.75
C ILE A 246 21.00 25.29 49.65
N LYS A 247 21.30 24.11 49.09
CA LYS A 247 21.85 23.00 49.89
C LYS A 247 23.21 23.37 50.49
N SER A 248 24.09 23.98 49.70
CA SER A 248 25.42 24.40 50.12
C SER A 248 25.36 25.42 51.26
N THR A 249 24.47 26.41 51.17
CA THR A 249 24.28 27.40 52.24
C THR A 249 23.69 26.78 53.51
N LEU A 250 22.69 25.91 53.38
CA LEU A 250 22.12 25.17 54.52
C LEU A 250 23.17 24.30 55.23
N ASP A 251 23.96 23.55 54.47
CA ASP A 251 25.03 22.71 55.01
C ASP A 251 26.14 23.54 55.67
N GLY A 252 26.50 24.69 55.08
CA GLY A 252 27.47 25.62 55.63
C GLY A 252 27.04 26.21 56.97
N VAL A 253 25.81 26.71 57.06
CA VAL A 253 25.24 27.24 58.32
C VAL A 253 25.15 26.13 59.38
N THR A 254 24.65 24.96 59.00
CA THR A 254 24.52 23.82 59.93
C THR A 254 25.89 23.40 60.47
N LYS A 255 26.94 23.38 59.64
CA LYS A 255 28.28 22.94 60.04
C LYS A 255 29.02 23.98 60.90
N SER A 256 28.87 25.27 60.59
CA SER A 256 29.57 26.36 61.31
C SER A 256 28.94 26.72 62.66
N PHE A 257 27.63 26.49 62.83
CA PHE A 257 26.89 26.90 64.04
C PHE A 257 26.25 25.72 64.80
N ALA A 258 26.65 24.48 64.50
CA ALA A 258 26.06 23.26 65.09
C ALA A 258 26.01 23.26 66.63
N GLY A 259 27.03 23.83 67.28
CA GLY A 259 27.15 23.85 68.74
C GLY A 259 26.45 25.04 69.43
N SER A 260 25.97 26.02 68.67
CA SER A 260 25.42 27.29 69.17
C SER A 260 23.95 27.53 68.79
N LEU A 261 23.34 26.60 68.04
CA LEU A 261 21.94 26.64 67.63
C LEU A 261 21.05 25.80 68.55
N ASP A 262 19.82 26.26 68.77
CA ASP A 262 18.76 25.46 69.41
C ASP A 262 18.56 24.14 68.64
N PRO A 263 18.52 22.96 69.31
CA PRO A 263 18.26 21.67 68.67
C PRO A 263 17.03 21.66 67.75
N LYS A 264 15.98 22.45 68.04
CA LYS A 264 14.81 22.57 67.13
C LYS A 264 15.16 23.22 65.78
N ILE A 265 16.02 24.24 65.79
CA ILE A 265 16.46 24.95 64.58
C ILE A 265 17.41 24.08 63.77
N LEU A 266 18.31 23.37 64.44
CA LEU A 266 19.23 22.41 63.81
C LEU A 266 18.46 21.32 63.03
N ASP A 267 17.42 20.75 63.65
CA ASP A 267 16.57 19.73 63.01
C ASP A 267 15.78 20.29 61.81
N LEU A 268 15.30 21.54 61.86
CA LEU A 268 14.67 22.19 60.70
C LEU A 268 15.64 22.38 59.53
N LEU A 269 16.87 22.82 59.78
CA LEU A 269 17.91 23.00 58.77
C LEU A 269 18.32 21.67 58.13
N GLN A 270 18.50 20.62 58.94
CA GLN A 270 18.81 19.28 58.44
C GLN A 270 17.67 18.71 57.58
N ARG A 271 16.41 18.91 57.97
CA ARG A 271 15.24 18.53 57.16
C ARG A 271 15.19 19.30 55.84
N ALA A 272 15.49 20.60 55.84
CA ALA A 272 15.56 21.40 54.61
C ALA A 272 16.68 20.92 53.67
N SER A 273 17.89 20.65 54.20
CA SER A 273 19.01 20.11 53.40
C SER A 273 18.69 18.72 52.83
N LYS A 274 18.04 17.85 53.62
CA LYS A 274 17.56 16.54 53.17
C LYS A 274 16.55 16.67 52.02
N ARG A 275 15.60 17.62 52.10
CA ARG A 275 14.65 17.89 51.01
C ARG A 275 15.33 18.43 49.75
N SER A 276 16.29 19.34 49.86
CA SER A 276 17.08 19.80 48.71
C SER A 276 17.85 18.64 48.04
N THR A 277 18.35 17.69 48.84
CA THR A 277 19.01 16.47 48.33
C THR A 277 18.04 15.55 47.57
N GLN A 278 16.81 15.39 48.07
CA GLN A 278 15.77 14.62 47.37
C GLN A 278 15.41 15.29 46.04
N LEU A 279 15.27 16.61 46.04
CA LEU A 279 14.93 17.38 44.84
C LEU A 279 16.03 17.29 43.77
N LEU A 280 17.31 17.35 44.15
CA LEU A 280 18.44 17.11 43.24
C LEU A 280 18.49 15.68 42.69
N THR A 281 17.87 14.71 43.37
CA THR A 281 17.78 13.32 42.89
C THR A 281 16.71 13.16 41.83
N ILE A 282 15.62 13.93 41.92
CA ILE A 282 14.54 13.96 40.91
C ILE A 282 14.98 14.71 39.65
N LEU A 283 15.85 15.71 39.80
CA LEU A 283 16.41 16.51 38.70
C LEU A 283 17.65 15.88 38.02
N LYS A 284 18.02 14.64 38.40
CA LYS A 284 19.15 13.90 37.80
C LYS A 284 18.70 13.10 36.59
#